data_AF-A0A2R6IWS5-F1
#
_entry.id   AF-A0A2R6IWS5-F1
#
_cell.length_a   1.000
_cell.length_b   1.000
_cell.length_c   1.000
_cell.angle_alpha   90.00
_cell.angle_beta   90.00
_cell.angle_gamma   90.00
#
_symmetry.space_group_name_H-M   'P 1'
#
loop_
_entity.id
_entity.type
_entity.pdbx_description
1 polymer ?
#
loop_
_entity_poly.entity_id
_entity_poly.type
_entity_poly.pdbx_seq_one_letter_code
_entity_poly.pdbx_strand_id
1 'polypeptide(L)'
;MALDAPAPRQVDWPEIIRRVFSEEAAFWVSMVVLALGVAASYLAWRWTKRMLRSAGMDDTVEGTLFERTVRGFGTSTIGVVATLVAVFVYLGTVILAISIAQSVDTTVFWAQLTRYLPRLFIAALAVIAGMVIGDKAGLLVSERLRSVKLPEVGIIPELVEYSIFYIAALIALGQLGVAIDALLVLLGVYALGLVLLSLVAFRDLLRASAAGIYILLNEPYSIGDRVRIGDSEGIVQEVDMFTTRIESDGEEYILPNQKVFRAGIVRVRE
;
A
#
# COMPACT_ATOMS: atom_id res chain seq x y z
N MET A 1 -48.19 16.77 -26.07
CA MET A 1 -47.69 16.26 -27.36
C MET A 1 -46.20 16.51 -27.39
N ALA A 2 -45.41 15.61 -26.79
CA ALA A 2 -43.95 15.71 -26.77
C ALA A 2 -43.42 14.94 -27.98
N LEU A 3 -42.66 15.63 -28.83
CA LEU A 3 -42.02 15.05 -30.02
C LEU A 3 -40.86 14.17 -29.56
N ASP A 4 -41.00 12.87 -29.79
CA ASP A 4 -39.95 11.88 -29.59
C ASP A 4 -38.92 12.05 -30.72
N ALA A 5 -37.76 12.62 -30.39
CA ALA A 5 -36.68 12.80 -31.35
C ALA A 5 -36.02 11.44 -31.61
N PRO A 6 -35.83 11.00 -32.86
CA PRO A 6 -35.21 9.71 -33.14
C PRO A 6 -33.77 9.71 -32.64
N ALA A 7 -33.43 8.73 -31.80
CA ALA A 7 -32.07 8.52 -31.30
C ALA A 7 -31.06 8.44 -32.46
N PRO A 8 -29.84 8.99 -32.30
CA PRO A 8 -28.83 8.96 -33.35
C PRO A 8 -28.51 7.50 -33.71
N ARG A 9 -28.61 7.15 -35.00
CA ARG A 9 -28.24 5.81 -35.51
C ARG A 9 -26.79 5.53 -35.11
N GLN A 10 -26.59 4.60 -34.18
CA GLN A 10 -25.27 4.04 -33.94
C GLN A 10 -24.84 3.35 -35.24
N VAL A 11 -23.75 3.84 -35.84
CA VAL A 11 -23.19 3.25 -37.05
C VAL A 11 -22.61 1.89 -36.68
N ASP A 12 -23.30 0.83 -37.11
CA ASP A 12 -22.86 -0.54 -36.94
C ASP A 12 -21.75 -0.86 -37.95
N TRP A 13 -20.54 -0.35 -37.65
CA TRP A 13 -19.33 -0.59 -38.42
C TRP A 13 -19.10 -2.09 -38.74
N PRO A 14 -19.34 -3.02 -37.79
CA PRO A 14 -19.30 -4.45 -38.07
C PRO A 14 -20.24 -4.94 -39.18
N GLU A 15 -21.47 -4.41 -39.30
CA GLU A 15 -22.38 -4.81 -40.39
C GLU A 15 -21.99 -4.19 -41.73
N ILE A 16 -21.51 -2.94 -41.73
CA ILE A 16 -21.04 -2.27 -42.96
C ILE A 16 -19.81 -2.99 -43.52
N ILE A 17 -18.85 -3.38 -42.66
CA ILE A 17 -17.66 -4.12 -43.08
C ILE A 17 -18.06 -5.48 -43.66
N ARG A 18 -19.04 -6.18 -43.07
CA ARG A 18 -19.58 -7.46 -43.56
C ARG A 18 -20.26 -7.37 -44.93
N ARG A 19 -20.90 -6.25 -45.25
CA ARG A 19 -21.52 -6.04 -46.57
C ARG A 19 -20.53 -5.62 -47.66
N VAL A 20 -19.40 -5.04 -47.28
CA VAL A 20 -18.43 -4.44 -48.21
C VAL A 20 -17.23 -5.35 -48.48
N PHE A 21 -16.87 -6.25 -47.56
CA PHE A 21 -15.67 -7.09 -47.69
C PHE A 21 -16.02 -8.59 -47.78
N SER A 22 -15.55 -9.26 -48.83
CA SER A 22 -15.57 -10.73 -48.94
C SER A 22 -14.70 -11.38 -47.84
N GLU A 23 -14.92 -12.67 -47.54
CA GLU A 23 -14.10 -13.43 -46.57
C GLU A 23 -12.59 -13.31 -46.87
N GLU A 24 -12.23 -13.28 -48.16
CA GLU A 24 -10.86 -13.07 -48.63
C GLU A 24 -10.30 -11.69 -48.24
N ALA A 25 -11.12 -10.64 -48.32
CA ALA A 25 -10.68 -9.30 -47.96
C ALA A 25 -10.59 -9.10 -46.44
N ALA A 26 -11.46 -9.74 -45.66
CA ALA A 26 -11.37 -9.77 -44.20
C ALA A 26 -10.06 -10.42 -43.72
N PHE A 27 -9.64 -11.50 -44.38
CA PHE A 27 -8.35 -12.14 -44.13
C PHE A 27 -7.17 -11.18 -44.36
N TRP A 28 -7.11 -10.52 -45.53
CA TRP A 28 -6.05 -9.55 -45.84
C TRP A 28 -6.02 -8.36 -44.87
N VAL A 29 -7.19 -7.84 -44.49
CA VAL A 29 -7.29 -6.77 -43.48
C VAL A 29 -6.72 -7.23 -42.14
N SER A 30 -7.03 -8.45 -41.69
CA SER A 30 -6.50 -8.99 -40.43
C SER A 30 -4.97 -9.10 -40.44
N MET A 31 -4.38 -9.48 -41.59
CA MET A 31 -2.93 -9.57 -41.77
C MET A 31 -2.26 -8.20 -41.66
N VAL A 32 -2.86 -7.16 -42.26
CA VAL A 32 -2.40 -5.77 -42.14
C VAL A 32 -2.48 -5.30 -40.70
N VAL A 33 -3.58 -5.60 -40.00
CA VAL A 33 -3.75 -5.24 -38.58
C VAL A 33 -2.67 -5.90 -37.71
N LEU A 34 -2.32 -7.16 -37.95
CA LEU A 34 -1.23 -7.84 -37.22
C LEU A 34 0.13 -7.20 -37.49
N ALA A 35 0.44 -6.88 -38.75
CA ALA A 35 1.70 -6.22 -39.11
C ALA A 35 1.82 -4.84 -38.43
N LEU A 36 0.74 -4.05 -38.46
CA LEU A 36 0.67 -2.78 -37.75
C LEU A 36 0.73 -2.97 -36.23
N GLY A 37 0.15 -4.04 -35.71
CA GLY A 37 0.14 -4.38 -34.29
C GLY A 37 1.53 -4.66 -33.73
N VAL A 38 2.38 -5.36 -34.50
CA VAL A 38 3.80 -5.57 -34.14
C VAL A 38 4.55 -4.23 -34.07
N ALA A 39 4.35 -3.36 -35.05
CA ALA A 39 4.96 -2.03 -35.05
C ALA A 39 4.45 -1.17 -33.87
N ALA A 40 3.15 -1.22 -33.58
CA ALA A 40 2.54 -0.53 -32.46
C ALA A 40 3.05 -1.03 -31.11
N SER A 41 3.19 -2.35 -30.94
CA SER A 41 3.76 -2.97 -29.73
C SER A 41 5.21 -2.53 -29.50
N TYR A 42 6.05 -2.55 -30.55
CA TYR A 42 7.43 -2.06 -30.46
C TYR A 42 7.49 -0.56 -30.12
N LEU A 43 6.62 0.25 -30.72
CA LEU A 43 6.55 1.67 -30.43
C LEU A 43 6.09 1.93 -28.99
N ALA A 44 5.09 1.18 -28.51
CA ALA A 44 4.60 1.27 -27.15
C ALA A 44 5.69 0.89 -26.14
N TRP A 45 6.43 -0.19 -26.38
CA TRP A 45 7.60 -0.56 -25.59
C TRP A 45 8.63 0.59 -25.51
N ARG A 46 9.02 1.11 -26.68
CA ARG A 46 10.03 2.16 -26.79
C ARG A 46 9.58 3.46 -26.13
N TRP A 47 8.31 3.83 -26.30
CA TRP A 47 7.75 5.04 -25.72
C TRP A 47 7.60 4.93 -24.21
N THR A 48 7.07 3.81 -23.70
CA THR A 48 6.93 3.55 -22.26
C THR A 48 8.29 3.59 -21.57
N LYS A 49 9.29 2.90 -22.13
CA LYS A 49 10.65 2.90 -21.59
C LYS A 49 11.25 4.31 -21.54
N ARG A 50 11.06 5.12 -22.60
CA ARG A 50 11.52 6.50 -22.62
C ARG A 50 10.79 7.37 -21.60
N MET A 51 9.47 7.25 -21.52
CA MET A 51 8.62 8.04 -20.65
C MET A 51 8.98 7.81 -19.18
N LEU A 52 9.09 6.54 -18.77
CA LEU A 52 9.45 6.18 -17.39
C LEU A 52 10.85 6.69 -17.03
N ARG A 53 11.82 6.54 -17.92
CA ARG A 53 13.18 7.09 -17.72
C ARG A 53 13.17 8.62 -17.63
N SER A 54 12.44 9.30 -18.53
CA SER A 54 12.32 10.75 -18.49
C SER A 54 11.61 11.26 -17.23
N ALA A 55 10.77 10.43 -16.61
CA ALA A 55 10.11 10.73 -15.35
C ALA A 55 11.00 10.47 -14.12
N GLY A 56 12.27 10.09 -14.30
CA GLY A 56 13.18 9.79 -13.19
C GLY A 56 12.88 8.48 -12.47
N MET A 57 12.20 7.54 -13.14
CA MET A 57 11.86 6.25 -12.53
C MET A 57 13.08 5.34 -12.33
N ASP A 58 14.21 5.63 -12.98
CA ASP A 58 15.44 4.87 -12.78
C ASP A 58 15.86 4.93 -11.29
N ASP A 59 15.91 6.12 -10.70
CA ASP A 59 16.27 6.33 -9.28
C ASP A 59 15.17 5.82 -8.32
N THR A 60 13.91 5.93 -8.74
CA THR A 60 12.75 5.53 -7.93
C THR A 60 12.60 4.02 -7.85
N VAL A 61 13.06 3.26 -8.84
CA VAL A 61 12.99 1.80 -8.79
C VAL A 61 14.31 1.19 -8.31
N GLU A 62 15.40 1.93 -8.40
CA GLU A 62 16.69 1.47 -7.89
C GLU A 62 16.65 1.13 -6.39
N GLY A 63 17.27 0.00 -6.06
CA GLY A 63 17.39 -0.51 -4.69
C GLY A 63 16.21 -1.36 -4.21
N THR A 64 15.07 -1.33 -4.91
CA THR A 64 13.87 -2.12 -4.56
C THR A 64 14.11 -3.62 -4.71
N LEU A 65 13.41 -4.43 -3.90
CA LEU A 65 13.38 -5.89 -3.95
C LEU A 65 12.90 -6.39 -5.31
N PHE A 66 11.90 -5.72 -5.89
CA PHE A 66 11.41 -6.07 -7.22
C PHE A 66 12.50 -5.84 -8.28
N GLU A 67 13.20 -4.70 -8.26
CA GLU A 67 14.32 -4.41 -9.17
C GLU A 67 15.43 -5.45 -9.05
N ARG A 68 15.80 -5.86 -7.83
CA ARG A 68 16.80 -6.92 -7.60
C ARG A 68 16.35 -8.25 -8.19
N THR A 69 15.08 -8.60 -8.02
CA THR A 69 14.50 -9.84 -8.53
C THR A 69 14.53 -9.87 -10.06
N VAL A 70 14.09 -8.78 -10.71
CA VAL A 70 14.01 -8.72 -12.18
C VAL A 70 15.37 -8.55 -12.85
N ARG A 71 16.36 -7.97 -12.16
CA ARG A 71 17.77 -7.97 -12.61
C ARG A 71 18.34 -9.38 -12.73
N GLY A 72 17.92 -10.32 -11.89
CA GLY A 72 18.27 -11.74 -12.01
C GLY A 72 17.84 -12.35 -13.34
N PHE A 73 16.79 -11.81 -13.97
CA PHE A 73 16.30 -12.21 -15.30
C PHE A 73 16.90 -11.38 -16.45
N GLY A 74 17.92 -10.56 -16.19
CA GLY A 74 18.57 -9.72 -17.21
C GLY A 74 17.73 -8.51 -17.66
N THR A 75 16.73 -8.10 -16.86
CA THR A 75 15.89 -6.93 -17.14
C THR A 75 15.88 -5.95 -15.97
N SER A 76 15.15 -4.85 -16.11
CA SER A 76 14.89 -3.87 -15.04
C SER A 76 13.38 -3.75 -14.87
N THR A 77 12.91 -3.15 -13.78
CA THR A 77 11.49 -2.93 -13.54
C THR A 77 10.85 -2.07 -14.63
N ILE A 78 11.54 -1.01 -15.06
CA ILE A 78 11.12 -0.20 -16.22
C ILE A 78 11.04 -1.08 -17.47
N GLY A 79 12.00 -1.98 -17.66
CA GLY A 79 11.98 -2.98 -18.71
C GLY A 79 10.75 -3.90 -18.62
N VAL A 80 10.44 -4.42 -17.44
CA VAL A 80 9.27 -5.28 -17.20
C VAL A 80 7.98 -4.53 -17.50
N VAL A 81 7.80 -3.31 -16.99
CA VAL A 81 6.61 -2.49 -17.26
C VAL A 81 6.49 -2.18 -18.75
N ALA A 82 7.58 -1.79 -19.42
CA ALA A 82 7.55 -1.51 -20.85
C ALA A 82 7.22 -2.77 -21.68
N THR A 83 7.78 -3.93 -21.31
CA THR A 83 7.47 -5.21 -21.96
C THR A 83 6.03 -5.61 -21.70
N LEU A 84 5.52 -5.42 -20.49
CA LEU A 84 4.12 -5.68 -20.14
C LEU A 84 3.18 -4.85 -21.03
N VAL A 85 3.40 -3.54 -21.12
CA VAL A 85 2.62 -2.65 -22.01
C VAL A 85 2.67 -3.16 -23.46
N ALA A 86 3.84 -3.51 -23.96
CA ALA A 86 4.02 -3.99 -25.33
C ALA A 86 3.28 -5.30 -25.61
N VAL A 87 3.35 -6.25 -24.66
CA VAL A 87 2.64 -7.53 -24.73
C VAL A 87 1.13 -7.29 -24.76
N PHE A 88 0.60 -6.41 -23.91
CA PHE A 88 -0.82 -6.09 -23.90
C PHE A 88 -1.29 -5.40 -25.19
N VAL A 89 -0.50 -4.48 -25.74
CA VAL A 89 -0.77 -3.89 -27.06
C VAL A 89 -0.80 -4.97 -28.14
N TYR A 90 0.20 -5.87 -28.15
CA TYR A 90 0.26 -6.96 -29.11
C TYR A 90 -0.95 -7.91 -28.99
N LEU A 91 -1.26 -8.37 -27.77
CA LEU A 91 -2.42 -9.24 -27.53
C LEU A 91 -3.73 -8.56 -27.94
N GLY A 92 -3.90 -7.27 -27.65
CA GLY A 92 -5.05 -6.48 -28.11
C GLY A 92 -5.15 -6.43 -29.63
N THR A 93 -4.03 -6.27 -30.34
CA THR A 93 -4.00 -6.27 -31.81
C THR A 93 -4.31 -7.66 -32.40
N VAL A 94 -3.85 -8.73 -31.76
CA VAL A 94 -4.18 -10.11 -32.15
C VAL A 94 -5.67 -10.38 -31.97
N ILE A 95 -6.25 -9.99 -30.84
CA ILE A 95 -7.70 -10.12 -30.58
C ILE A 95 -8.50 -9.34 -31.62
N LEU A 96 -8.07 -8.10 -31.93
CA LEU A 96 -8.71 -7.28 -32.96
C LEU A 96 -8.65 -7.96 -34.34
N ALA A 97 -7.48 -8.49 -34.72
CA ALA A 97 -7.30 -9.18 -35.99
C ALA A 97 -8.19 -10.44 -36.09
N ILE A 98 -8.25 -11.25 -35.03
CA ILE A 98 -9.14 -12.43 -34.97
C ILE A 98 -10.60 -12.02 -35.05
N SER A 99 -10.98 -10.93 -34.37
CA SER A 99 -12.35 -10.38 -34.43
C SER A 99 -12.73 -9.92 -35.84
N ILE A 100 -11.76 -9.44 -36.65
CA ILE A 100 -11.98 -9.03 -38.05
C ILE A 100 -12.04 -10.25 -38.97
N ALA A 101 -11.22 -11.28 -38.74
CA ALA A 101 -11.11 -12.45 -39.59
C ALA A 101 -12.35 -13.36 -39.60
N GLN A 102 -13.33 -13.14 -38.71
CA GLN A 102 -14.61 -13.87 -38.62
C GLN A 102 -14.48 -15.40 -38.53
N SER A 103 -13.28 -15.91 -38.24
CA SER A 103 -12.96 -17.34 -38.35
C SER A 103 -13.42 -18.19 -37.16
N VAL A 104 -14.02 -17.58 -36.13
CA VAL A 104 -14.44 -18.27 -34.91
C VAL A 104 -15.83 -17.80 -34.52
N ASP A 105 -16.77 -18.74 -34.32
CA ASP A 105 -18.11 -18.47 -33.79
C ASP A 105 -18.02 -17.75 -32.43
N THR A 106 -18.17 -16.44 -32.48
CA THR A 106 -18.06 -15.50 -31.36
C THR A 106 -19.31 -15.54 -30.50
N THR A 107 -19.44 -16.51 -29.59
CA THR A 107 -20.61 -16.51 -28.69
C THR A 107 -20.28 -16.23 -27.22
N VAL A 108 -19.15 -16.68 -26.66
CA VAL A 108 -18.85 -16.41 -25.23
C VAL A 108 -17.37 -16.21 -24.89
N PHE A 109 -16.47 -17.09 -25.38
CA PHE A 109 -15.05 -17.10 -24.95
C PHE A 109 -14.30 -15.80 -25.25
N TRP A 110 -14.34 -15.34 -26.50
CA TRP A 110 -13.64 -14.11 -26.92
C TRP A 110 -14.15 -12.87 -26.19
N ALA A 111 -15.45 -12.80 -25.92
CA ALA A 111 -16.05 -11.67 -25.18
C ALA A 111 -15.56 -11.63 -23.73
N GLN A 112 -15.39 -12.79 -23.09
CA GLN A 112 -14.81 -12.88 -21.74
C GLN A 112 -13.33 -12.50 -21.75
N LEU A 113 -12.55 -13.02 -22.70
CA LEU A 113 -11.11 -12.73 -22.82
C LEU A 113 -10.84 -11.23 -23.01
N THR A 114 -11.56 -10.56 -23.91
CA THR A 114 -11.41 -9.12 -24.17
C THR A 114 -11.77 -8.26 -22.96
N ARG A 115 -12.73 -8.69 -22.13
CA ARG A 115 -13.08 -7.99 -20.89
C ARG A 115 -12.09 -8.25 -19.75
N TYR A 116 -11.51 -9.45 -19.71
CA TYR A 116 -10.59 -9.86 -18.66
C TYR A 116 -9.17 -9.30 -18.87
N LEU A 117 -8.73 -9.18 -20.13
CA LEU A 117 -7.37 -8.75 -20.47
C LEU A 117 -7.01 -7.37 -19.84
N PRO A 118 -7.80 -6.29 -19.97
CA PRO A 118 -7.48 -5.02 -19.32
C PRO A 118 -7.42 -5.10 -17.80
N ARG A 119 -8.24 -5.96 -17.18
CA ARG A 119 -8.24 -6.17 -15.72
C ARG A 119 -6.95 -6.83 -15.26
N LEU A 120 -6.49 -7.85 -16.00
CA LEU A 120 -5.20 -8.50 -15.75
C LEU A 120 -4.03 -7.51 -15.88
N PHE A 121 -4.08 -6.61 -16.86
CA PHE A 121 -3.08 -5.55 -17.02
C PHE A 121 -3.01 -4.63 -15.81
N ILE A 122 -4.16 -4.12 -15.35
CA ILE A 122 -4.25 -3.23 -14.19
C ILE A 122 -3.79 -3.98 -12.93
N ALA A 123 -4.18 -5.25 -12.77
CA ALA A 123 -3.74 -6.09 -11.65
C ALA A 123 -2.21 -6.22 -11.61
N ALA A 124 -1.59 -6.55 -12.75
CA ALA A 124 -0.14 -6.67 -12.85
C ALA A 124 0.57 -5.34 -12.55
N LEU A 125 0.08 -4.22 -13.08
CA LEU A 125 0.62 -2.90 -12.78
C LEU A 125 0.46 -2.53 -11.30
N ALA A 126 -0.68 -2.83 -10.69
CA ALA A 126 -0.93 -2.56 -9.28
C ALA A 126 0.07 -3.30 -8.39
N VAL A 127 0.36 -4.57 -8.67
CA VAL A 127 1.36 -5.35 -7.92
C VAL A 127 2.77 -4.75 -8.08
N ILE A 128 3.19 -4.47 -9.32
CA ILE A 128 4.53 -3.88 -9.57
C ILE A 128 4.66 -2.53 -8.86
N ALA A 129 3.65 -1.66 -8.99
CA ALA A 129 3.63 -0.37 -8.32
C ALA A 129 3.64 -0.52 -6.79
N GLY A 130 2.84 -1.44 -6.24
CA GLY A 130 2.80 -1.72 -4.81
C GLY A 130 4.14 -2.16 -4.24
N MET A 131 4.85 -3.05 -4.93
CA MET A 131 6.19 -3.48 -4.51
C MET A 131 7.19 -2.32 -4.53
N VAL A 132 7.21 -1.52 -5.60
CA VAL A 132 8.14 -0.38 -5.70
C VAL A 132 7.83 0.71 -4.67
N ILE A 133 6.55 1.07 -4.51
CA ILE A 133 6.11 2.11 -3.58
C ILE A 133 6.29 1.65 -2.14
N GLY A 134 6.00 0.38 -1.84
CA GLY A 134 6.16 -0.22 -0.52
C GLY A 134 7.61 -0.12 -0.03
N ASP A 135 8.55 -0.60 -0.85
CA ASP A 135 9.99 -0.55 -0.53
C ASP A 135 10.47 0.88 -0.27
N LYS A 136 10.08 1.83 -1.14
CA LYS A 136 10.50 3.24 -0.98
C LYS A 136 9.87 3.90 0.24
N ALA A 137 8.62 3.59 0.56
CA ALA A 137 7.97 4.09 1.76
C ALA A 137 8.64 3.52 3.03
N GLY A 138 8.96 2.22 3.04
CA GLY A 138 9.70 1.58 4.13
C GLY A 138 11.08 2.23 4.34
N LEU A 139 11.84 2.44 3.26
CA LEU A 139 13.14 3.12 3.31
C LEU A 139 13.02 4.55 3.86
N LEU A 140 12.05 5.32 3.37
CA LEU A 140 11.83 6.70 3.83
C LEU A 140 11.48 6.73 5.33
N VAL A 141 10.65 5.80 5.80
CA VAL A 141 10.31 5.69 7.22
C VAL A 141 11.53 5.26 8.05
N SER A 142 12.34 4.32 7.55
CA SER A 142 13.57 3.89 8.21
C SER A 142 14.57 5.03 8.39
N GLU A 143 14.77 5.85 7.35
CA GLU A 143 15.65 7.03 7.41
C GLU A 143 15.18 8.05 8.45
N ARG A 144 13.87 8.28 8.55
CA ARG A 144 13.27 9.19 9.53
C ARG A 144 13.36 8.66 10.96
N LEU A 145 13.24 7.35 11.18
CA LEU A 145 13.37 6.76 12.52
C LEU A 145 14.83 6.76 13.00
N ARG A 146 15.79 6.53 12.09
CA ARG A 146 17.21 6.61 12.40
C ARG A 146 17.63 8.03 12.81
N SER A 147 17.05 9.07 12.23
CA SER A 147 17.39 10.46 12.59
C SER A 147 16.94 10.87 13.99
N VAL A 148 15.98 10.15 14.59
CA VAL A 148 15.45 10.41 15.95
C VAL A 148 16.16 9.56 17.03
N LYS A 149 17.24 8.84 16.67
CA LYS A 149 17.92 7.89 17.58
C LYS A 149 16.96 6.86 18.19
N LEU A 150 16.02 6.36 17.38
CA LEU A 150 15.20 5.19 17.69
C LEU A 150 15.60 4.03 16.75
N PRO A 151 16.84 3.51 16.83
CA PRO A 151 17.39 2.60 15.84
C PRO A 151 16.82 1.19 15.94
N GLU A 152 16.14 0.88 17.05
CA GLU A 152 15.73 -0.46 17.45
C GLU A 152 14.32 -0.85 16.95
N VAL A 153 13.56 0.09 16.36
CA VAL A 153 12.22 -0.20 15.84
C VAL A 153 12.27 -0.61 14.37
N GLY A 154 12.95 -1.72 14.07
CA GLY A 154 13.03 -2.30 12.73
C GLY A 154 11.67 -2.73 12.15
N ILE A 155 10.68 -2.94 13.02
CA ILE A 155 9.35 -3.43 12.66
C ILE A 155 8.50 -2.37 11.94
N ILE A 156 8.67 -1.07 12.23
CA ILE A 156 7.81 -0.03 11.62
C ILE A 156 8.03 0.11 10.12
N PRO A 157 9.27 0.23 9.60
CA PRO A 157 9.53 0.27 8.16
C PRO A 157 8.94 -0.94 7.42
N GLU A 158 9.15 -2.15 7.97
CA GLU A 158 8.61 -3.39 7.40
C GLU A 158 7.07 -3.39 7.40
N LEU A 159 6.44 -2.94 8.49
CA LEU A 159 4.99 -2.84 8.57
C LEU A 159 4.41 -1.89 7.51
N VAL A 160 5.09 -0.77 7.24
CA VAL A 160 4.67 0.18 6.19
C VAL A 160 4.79 -0.45 4.80
N GLU A 161 5.92 -1.10 4.51
CA GLU A 161 6.15 -1.81 3.24
C GLU A 161 5.07 -2.88 3.00
N TYR A 162 4.87 -3.78 3.97
CA TYR A 162 3.89 -4.86 3.86
C TYR A 162 2.44 -4.35 3.79
N SER A 163 2.12 -3.23 4.45
CA SER A 163 0.78 -2.64 4.38
C SER A 163 0.48 -2.13 2.96
N ILE A 164 1.45 -1.47 2.31
CA ILE A 164 1.31 -0.99 0.94
C ILE A 164 1.20 -2.16 -0.04
N PHE A 165 2.05 -3.17 0.11
CA PHE A 165 1.97 -4.39 -0.70
C PHE A 165 0.62 -5.09 -0.55
N TYR A 166 0.10 -5.17 0.67
CA TYR A 166 -1.20 -5.77 0.96
C TYR A 166 -2.34 -5.02 0.24
N ILE A 167 -2.35 -3.67 0.27
CA ILE A 167 -3.34 -2.87 -0.45
C ILE A 167 -3.23 -3.10 -1.96
N ALA A 168 -2.02 -3.11 -2.51
CA ALA A 168 -1.79 -3.40 -3.92
C ALA A 168 -2.28 -4.80 -4.32
N ALA A 169 -2.06 -5.81 -3.47
CA ALA A 169 -2.57 -7.15 -3.67
C ALA A 169 -4.10 -7.20 -3.65
N LEU A 170 -4.77 -6.48 -2.74
CA LEU A 170 -6.23 -6.37 -2.73
C LEU A 170 -6.76 -5.72 -4.01
N ILE A 171 -6.12 -4.64 -4.49
CA ILE A 171 -6.49 -4.01 -5.76
C ILE A 171 -6.36 -5.01 -6.90
N ALA A 172 -5.25 -5.74 -6.97
CA ALA A 172 -5.02 -6.75 -8.00
C ALA A 172 -6.07 -7.87 -7.95
N LEU A 173 -6.35 -8.42 -6.77
CA LEU A 173 -7.38 -9.44 -6.58
C LEU A 173 -8.76 -8.94 -6.98
N GLY A 174 -9.11 -7.70 -6.63
CA GLY A 174 -10.36 -7.07 -7.04
C GLY A 174 -10.48 -6.95 -8.56
N GLN A 175 -9.41 -6.57 -9.26
CA GLN A 175 -9.38 -6.56 -10.73
C GLN A 175 -9.59 -7.97 -11.31
N LEU A 176 -9.01 -9.01 -10.71
CA LEU A 176 -9.20 -10.39 -11.13
C LEU A 176 -10.60 -10.94 -10.83
N GLY A 177 -11.47 -10.16 -10.18
CA GLY A 177 -12.85 -10.53 -9.85
C GLY A 177 -12.98 -11.36 -8.55
N VAL A 178 -11.92 -11.41 -7.74
CA VAL A 178 -11.98 -12.03 -6.42
C VAL A 178 -12.82 -11.16 -5.50
N ALA A 179 -13.71 -11.78 -4.73
CA ALA A 179 -14.53 -11.09 -3.74
C ALA A 179 -13.67 -10.62 -2.55
N ILE A 180 -13.14 -9.40 -2.64
CA ILE A 180 -12.27 -8.82 -1.60
C ILE A 180 -13.04 -8.43 -0.34
N ASP A 181 -14.37 -8.33 -0.39
CA ASP A 181 -15.20 -7.96 0.77
C ASP A 181 -14.99 -8.90 1.95
N ALA A 182 -14.95 -10.21 1.70
CA ALA A 182 -14.68 -11.20 2.74
C ALA A 182 -13.26 -11.05 3.33
N LEU A 183 -12.28 -10.72 2.49
CA LEU A 183 -10.90 -10.48 2.93
C LEU A 183 -10.80 -9.22 3.78
N LEU A 184 -11.52 -8.16 3.42
CA LEU A 184 -11.59 -6.90 4.18
C LEU A 184 -12.29 -7.09 5.53
N VAL A 185 -13.38 -7.86 5.57
CA VAL A 185 -14.06 -8.21 6.83
C VAL A 185 -13.11 -8.97 7.75
N LEU A 186 -12.43 -9.99 7.22
CA LEU A 186 -11.47 -10.78 7.99
C LEU A 186 -10.30 -9.92 8.50
N LEU A 187 -9.75 -9.05 7.65
CA LEU A 187 -8.74 -8.06 8.06
C LEU A 187 -9.27 -7.17 9.19
N GLY A 188 -10.50 -6.69 9.10
CA GLY A 188 -11.13 -5.89 10.14
C GLY A 188 -11.18 -6.61 11.49
N VAL A 189 -11.53 -7.90 11.48
CA VAL A 189 -11.53 -8.74 12.69
C VAL A 189 -10.11 -8.88 13.26
N TYR A 190 -9.11 -9.18 12.43
CA TYR A 190 -7.72 -9.28 12.88
C TYR A 190 -7.17 -7.95 13.39
N ALA A 191 -7.47 -6.85 12.70
CA ALA A 191 -7.04 -5.50 13.10
C ALA A 191 -7.64 -5.11 14.45
N LEU A 192 -8.95 -5.36 14.66
CA LEU A 192 -9.60 -5.16 15.95
C LEU A 192 -8.96 -6.04 17.03
N GLY A 193 -8.70 -7.31 16.74
CA GLY A 193 -8.01 -8.22 17.66
C GLY A 193 -6.64 -7.68 18.08
N LEU A 194 -5.83 -7.24 17.11
CA LEU A 194 -4.49 -6.69 17.37
C LEU A 194 -4.55 -5.40 18.20
N VAL A 195 -5.50 -4.50 17.91
CA VAL A 195 -5.71 -3.26 18.66
C VAL A 195 -6.11 -3.57 20.11
N LEU A 196 -7.06 -4.49 20.32
CA LEU A 196 -7.49 -4.87 21.66
C LEU A 196 -6.37 -5.54 22.46
N LEU A 197 -5.63 -6.46 21.84
CA LEU A 197 -4.48 -7.11 22.47
C LEU A 197 -3.40 -6.08 22.85
N SER A 198 -3.10 -5.14 21.95
CA SER A 198 -2.14 -4.07 22.22
C SER A 198 -2.61 -3.17 23.36
N LEU A 199 -3.89 -2.78 23.37
CA LEU A 199 -4.46 -1.94 24.43
C LEU A 199 -4.37 -2.62 25.80
N VAL A 200 -4.63 -3.93 25.86
CA VAL A 200 -4.49 -4.71 27.10
C VAL A 200 -3.03 -4.84 27.51
N ALA A 201 -2.13 -5.14 26.57
CA ALA A 201 -0.69 -5.30 26.82
C ALA A 201 -0.04 -4.02 27.36
N PHE A 202 -0.41 -2.85 26.81
CA PHE A 202 0.17 -1.56 27.19
C PHE A 202 -0.63 -0.80 28.26
N ARG A 203 -1.68 -1.42 28.83
CA ARG A 203 -2.62 -0.75 29.74
C ARG A 203 -1.94 -0.04 30.91
N ASP A 204 -0.97 -0.68 31.55
CA ASP A 204 -0.29 -0.13 32.73
C ASP A 204 0.75 0.91 32.37
N LEU A 205 1.42 0.77 31.22
CA LEU A 205 2.32 1.79 30.69
C LEU A 205 1.53 3.07 30.39
N LEU A 206 0.40 2.96 29.68
CA LEU A 206 -0.47 4.09 29.34
C LEU A 206 -1.01 4.82 30.58
N ARG A 207 -1.33 4.08 31.65
CA ARG A 207 -1.76 4.67 32.93
C ARG A 207 -0.62 5.41 33.61
N ALA A 208 0.59 4.84 33.60
CA ALA A 208 1.76 5.50 34.15
C ALA A 208 2.09 6.78 33.37
N SER A 209 2.08 6.76 32.03
CA SER A 209 2.32 7.96 31.23
C SER A 209 1.23 9.02 31.40
N ALA A 210 -0.04 8.65 31.47
CA ALA A 210 -1.12 9.60 31.73
C ALA A 210 -0.97 10.28 33.10
N ALA A 211 -0.62 9.50 34.13
CA ALA A 211 -0.32 10.01 35.47
C ALA A 211 0.90 10.95 35.46
N GLY A 212 1.98 10.58 34.78
CA GLY A 212 3.19 11.39 34.67
C GLY A 212 2.95 12.71 33.95
N ILE A 213 2.26 12.69 32.81
CA ILE A 213 1.86 13.91 32.09
C ILE A 213 1.07 14.84 33.02
N TYR A 214 0.13 14.32 33.82
CA TYR A 214 -0.61 15.15 34.76
C TYR A 214 0.30 15.76 35.83
N ILE A 215 1.22 14.99 36.41
CA ILE A 215 2.15 15.47 37.45
C ILE A 215 3.04 16.56 36.89
N LEU A 216 3.60 16.34 35.69
CA LEU A 216 4.47 17.30 35.01
C LEU A 216 3.74 18.60 34.64
N LEU A 217 2.44 18.54 34.30
CA LEU A 217 1.68 19.72 33.91
C LEU A 217 1.10 20.51 35.08
N ASN A 218 0.66 19.83 36.14
CA ASN A 218 -0.02 20.49 37.27
C ASN A 218 0.88 20.65 38.50
N GLU A 219 2.07 20.05 38.48
CA GLU A 219 3.08 20.09 39.55
C GLU A 219 2.48 19.98 40.96
N PRO A 220 1.66 18.94 41.26
CA PRO A 220 1.08 18.76 42.60
C PRO A 220 2.17 18.55 43.67
N TYR A 221 3.35 18.12 43.24
CA TYR A 221 4.63 18.11 43.95
C TYR A 221 5.77 18.36 42.94
N SER A 222 6.89 18.86 43.43
CA SER A 222 8.06 19.23 42.62
C SER A 222 9.32 18.57 43.16
N ILE A 223 10.39 18.56 42.35
CA ILE A 223 11.71 18.10 42.76
C ILE A 223 12.16 18.90 43.99
N GLY A 224 12.65 18.21 45.02
CA GLY A 224 13.04 18.76 46.31
C GLY A 224 11.94 18.70 47.39
N ASP A 225 10.69 18.38 47.04
CA ASP A 225 9.64 18.19 48.05
C ASP A 225 9.84 16.89 48.83
N ARG A 226 9.61 16.94 50.15
CA ARG A 226 9.44 15.73 50.97
C ARG A 226 8.02 15.18 50.81
N VAL A 227 7.90 13.97 50.28
CA VAL A 227 6.62 13.32 50.00
C VAL A 227 6.57 11.91 50.57
N ARG A 228 5.36 11.47 50.92
CA ARG A 228 5.02 10.09 51.26
C ARG A 228 4.01 9.53 50.26
N ILE A 229 4.34 8.40 49.65
CA ILE A 229 3.56 7.71 48.61
C ILE A 229 3.41 6.24 49.01
N GLY A 230 2.23 5.89 49.53
CA GLY A 230 2.03 4.58 50.16
C GLY A 230 2.96 4.42 51.37
N ASP A 231 3.76 3.35 51.35
CA ASP A 231 4.71 3.03 52.44
C ASP A 231 6.09 3.67 52.24
N SER A 232 6.32 4.34 51.12
CA SER A 232 7.62 4.97 50.81
C SER A 232 7.57 6.47 51.11
N GLU A 233 8.54 6.99 51.86
CA GLU A 233 8.72 8.41 52.15
C GLU A 233 10.13 8.84 51.76
N GLY A 234 10.28 10.05 51.23
CA GLY A 234 11.58 10.56 50.82
C GLY A 234 11.49 11.93 50.17
N ILE A 235 12.61 12.41 49.62
CA ILE A 235 12.68 13.65 48.84
C ILE A 235 12.59 13.30 47.35
N VAL A 236 11.76 14.03 46.61
CA VAL A 236 11.61 13.84 45.16
C VAL A 236 12.88 14.28 44.45
N GLN A 237 13.52 13.37 43.71
CA GLN A 237 14.73 13.66 42.93
C GLN A 237 14.41 13.94 41.46
N GLU A 238 13.50 13.14 40.89
CA GLU A 238 13.17 13.22 39.46
C GLU A 238 11.72 12.79 39.23
N VAL A 239 11.08 13.43 38.25
CA VAL A 239 9.76 13.06 37.75
C VAL A 239 9.87 12.90 36.23
N ASP A 240 9.71 11.66 35.78
CA ASP A 240 9.67 11.29 34.37
C ASP A 240 8.23 11.07 33.90
N MET A 241 8.06 10.85 32.59
CA MET A 241 6.77 10.47 32.02
C MET A 241 6.18 9.21 32.66
N PHE A 242 7.01 8.22 33.01
CA PHE A 242 6.51 6.92 33.50
C PHE A 242 6.71 6.70 35.01
N THR A 243 7.72 7.33 35.61
CA THR A 243 8.17 7.06 36.98
C THR A 243 8.50 8.34 37.75
N THR A 244 8.32 8.29 39.07
CA THR A 244 8.83 9.28 40.01
C THR A 244 9.89 8.60 40.88
N ARG A 245 11.03 9.26 41.06
CA ARG A 245 12.13 8.79 41.91
C ARG A 245 12.13 9.59 43.21
N ILE A 246 12.08 8.88 44.34
CA ILE A 246 12.21 9.47 45.68
C ILE A 246 13.39 8.83 46.41
N GLU A 247 14.13 9.61 47.18
CA GLU A 247 15.30 9.16 47.92
C GLU A 247 15.10 9.35 49.42
N SER A 248 15.45 8.33 50.22
CA SER A 248 15.52 8.42 51.68
C SER A 248 16.60 7.51 52.21
N ASP A 249 17.38 7.99 53.18
CA ASP A 249 18.39 7.22 53.91
C ASP A 249 19.39 6.45 53.03
N GLY A 250 19.70 6.99 51.85
CA GLY A 250 20.62 6.37 50.87
C GLY A 250 19.98 5.31 49.97
N GLU A 251 18.66 5.11 50.04
CA GLU A 251 17.88 4.25 49.13
C GLU A 251 17.10 5.08 48.11
N GLU A 252 17.11 4.65 46.85
CA GLU A 252 16.31 5.23 45.76
C GLU A 252 15.09 4.34 45.47
N TYR A 253 13.89 4.93 45.57
CA TYR A 253 12.63 4.29 45.23
C TYR A 253 12.15 4.77 43.86
N ILE A 254 12.09 3.85 42.90
CA ILE A 254 11.56 4.11 41.54
C ILE A 254 10.09 3.68 41.51
N LEU A 255 9.17 4.64 41.56
CA LEU A 255 7.74 4.38 41.65
C LEU A 255 7.06 4.70 40.32
N PRO A 256 6.28 3.76 39.72
CA PRO A 256 5.46 4.08 38.56
C PRO A 256 4.46 5.18 38.90
N ASN A 257 4.29 6.16 38.02
CA ASN A 257 3.40 7.31 38.26
C ASN A 257 1.95 6.89 38.53
N GLN A 258 1.51 5.78 37.94
CA GLN A 258 0.18 5.21 38.24
C GLN A 258 0.03 4.75 39.70
N LYS A 259 1.11 4.31 40.37
CA LYS A 259 1.10 3.92 41.78
C LYS A 259 0.95 5.16 42.65
N VAL A 260 1.65 6.24 42.29
CA VAL A 260 1.56 7.54 42.96
C VAL A 260 0.11 8.04 42.98
N PHE A 261 -0.56 7.98 41.83
CA PHE A 261 -1.96 8.37 41.69
C PHE A 261 -2.94 7.48 42.45
N ARG A 262 -2.69 6.17 42.51
CA ARG A 262 -3.56 5.22 43.22
C ARG A 262 -3.41 5.29 44.73
N ALA A 263 -2.19 5.46 45.23
CA ALA A 263 -1.89 5.51 46.66
C ALA A 263 -2.19 6.89 47.28
N GLY A 264 -2.21 7.94 46.46
CA GLY A 264 -2.23 9.32 46.94
C GLY A 264 -0.84 9.81 47.34
N ILE A 265 -0.70 11.14 47.41
CA ILE A 265 0.55 11.81 47.80
C ILE A 265 0.27 12.63 49.05
N VAL A 266 1.15 12.50 50.05
CA VAL A 266 1.18 13.40 51.20
C VAL A 266 2.45 14.24 51.12
N ARG A 267 2.32 15.57 51.07
CA ARG A 267 3.43 16.50 51.22
C ARG A 267 3.69 16.74 52.70
N VAL A 268 4.89 16.42 53.17
CA VAL A 268 5.29 16.66 54.56
C VAL A 268 5.94 18.04 54.63
N ARG A 269 5.39 18.92 55.47
CA ARG A 269 5.93 20.27 55.71
C ARG A 269 6.40 20.35 57.15
N GLU A 270 7.67 20.71 57.34
CA GLU A 270 8.20 21.11 58.65
C GLU A 270 7.84 22.55 58.98
#